data_AF-A0AA96KX08-F1
#
_entry.id   AF-A0AA96KX08-F1
#
_cell.length_a   1.000
_cell.length_b   1.000
_cell.length_c   1.000
_cell.angle_alpha   90.00
_cell.angle_beta   90.00
_cell.angle_gamma   90.00
#
_symmetry.space_group_name_H-M   'P 1'
#
loop_
_entity.id
_entity.type
_entity.pdbx_description
1 polymer ?
#
loop_
_entity_poly.entity_id
_entity_poly.type
_entity_poly.pdbx_seq_one_letter_code
_entity_poly.pdbx_strand_id
1 'polypeptide(L)'
;MLTDAKLSAGQRLTQLRKSKGLTTAELADLMTQAGAKVSRAAISNWERGSNGIVSNKLPVLASLLGCSESYLLSGTGVESHNVNTQALAAHTVNDTTVAQASSDANQANPWQGQTAQATTPAATNFQPNHSKPNPKPNPKPSSDVSTMKTLNKSNKLQNVCYDIRGPLLQTANRMETQGHKIIKLNVGNPAPFGFEAPQEILSDVAMNLSNAIGYSDSQGIFAARKAILQYYQAKGLLEAVDVADVYLGNGVSELIVMTMQALLDDGDEVLIPMPDYPLWTAATNLAGGKAVHYLCNEADNWQPDIADIESKINERTKGIVVINPNNPTGALYSTENLKKIVALAEKHGLVLMADEIYDRVLYDDAVHVPMCTLAKNCLVISYNGLSKSHRIAGFRSGWMMLSGKKHHAADFIEGLTMLSSMRLCANVPSQYAIQTAMGGYQSMQALTAPTGRLYQQRNIAIERLNAIKGISCTMPQGAFYCFPKIDRDIYPIEDDMQFMMELLLQEKVLMVQGTGFNWHAPDHFRVVFLPNASDLHEAMDRLERFFATKRQEYGTD
;
A
#
# COMPACT_ATOMS: atom_id res chain seq x y z
N MET A 1 5.85 1.26 -42.32
CA MET A 1 5.25 1.99 -41.18
C MET A 1 5.90 1.49 -39.92
N LEU A 2 6.46 2.40 -39.11
CA LEU A 2 6.99 2.07 -37.79
C LEU A 2 5.81 1.71 -36.88
N THR A 3 5.92 0.63 -36.11
CA THR A 3 4.94 0.25 -35.10
C THR A 3 4.85 1.33 -34.01
N ASP A 4 3.65 1.83 -33.70
CA ASP A 4 3.38 2.95 -32.77
C ASP A 4 3.97 2.83 -31.36
N ALA A 5 4.36 1.60 -30.96
CA ALA A 5 5.09 1.32 -29.72
C ALA A 5 6.46 2.02 -29.61
N LYS A 6 7.01 2.55 -30.72
CA LYS A 6 8.31 3.27 -30.72
C LYS A 6 8.19 4.80 -30.64
N LEU A 7 6.98 5.36 -30.67
CA LEU A 7 6.78 6.81 -30.57
C LEU A 7 6.88 7.29 -29.12
N SER A 8 7.29 8.53 -28.89
CA SER A 8 7.12 9.21 -27.60
C SER A 8 5.67 9.66 -27.41
N ALA A 9 5.26 9.95 -26.17
CA ALA A 9 3.91 10.45 -25.88
C ALA A 9 3.59 11.74 -26.64
N GLY A 10 4.57 12.65 -26.77
CA GLY A 10 4.41 13.89 -27.55
C GLY A 10 4.23 13.64 -29.06
N GLN A 11 4.92 12.64 -29.61
CA GLN A 11 4.76 12.25 -31.02
C GLN A 11 3.39 11.61 -31.29
N ARG A 12 2.89 10.76 -30.39
CA ARG A 12 1.53 10.20 -30.48
C ARG A 12 0.46 11.28 -30.39
N LEU A 13 0.57 12.18 -29.43
CA LEU A 13 -0.33 13.33 -29.29
C LEU A 13 -0.37 14.17 -30.57
N THR A 14 0.81 14.44 -31.16
CA THR A 14 0.93 15.19 -32.42
C THR A 14 0.23 14.48 -33.58
N GLN A 15 0.43 13.16 -33.70
CA GLN A 15 -0.20 12.36 -34.76
C GLN A 15 -1.72 12.32 -34.60
N LEU A 16 -2.23 12.01 -33.40
CA LEU A 16 -3.66 11.94 -33.13
C LEU A 16 -4.35 13.28 -33.36
N ARG A 17 -3.78 14.38 -32.86
CA ARG A 17 -4.36 15.71 -33.09
C ARG A 17 -4.43 16.05 -34.58
N LYS A 18 -3.35 15.80 -35.33
CA LYS A 18 -3.33 16.03 -36.79
C LYS A 18 -4.30 15.13 -37.54
N SER A 19 -4.49 13.88 -37.11
CA SER A 19 -5.47 12.96 -37.70
C SER A 19 -6.91 13.46 -37.57
N LYS A 20 -7.20 14.27 -36.54
CA LYS A 20 -8.48 14.93 -36.31
C LYS A 20 -8.61 16.29 -37.00
N GLY A 21 -7.59 16.73 -37.75
CA GLY A 21 -7.58 18.03 -38.43
C GLY A 21 -7.48 19.24 -37.48
N LEU A 22 -7.15 19.02 -36.21
CA LEU A 22 -7.14 20.08 -35.20
C LEU A 22 -5.79 20.79 -35.15
N THR A 23 -5.81 22.11 -34.99
CA THR A 23 -4.65 22.91 -34.55
C THR A 23 -4.44 22.76 -33.03
N THR A 24 -3.27 23.16 -32.52
CA THR A 24 -3.02 23.15 -31.08
C THR A 24 -3.90 24.14 -30.32
N ALA A 25 -4.40 25.19 -30.98
CA ALA A 25 -5.36 26.13 -30.41
C ALA A 25 -6.75 25.47 -30.29
N GLU A 26 -7.25 24.88 -31.36
CA GLU A 26 -8.57 24.23 -31.37
C GLU A 26 -8.66 23.07 -30.39
N LEU A 27 -7.60 22.26 -30.24
CA LEU A 27 -7.58 21.21 -29.21
C LEU A 27 -7.61 21.79 -27.79
N ALA A 28 -6.95 22.93 -27.54
CA ALA A 28 -6.97 23.59 -26.23
C ALA A 28 -8.36 24.17 -25.91
N ASP A 29 -9.03 24.71 -26.91
CA ASP A 29 -10.39 25.23 -26.78
C ASP A 29 -11.39 24.09 -26.53
N LEU A 30 -11.31 22.99 -27.28
CA LEU A 30 -12.14 21.80 -27.06
C LEU A 30 -11.93 21.20 -25.66
N MET A 31 -10.68 21.09 -25.20
CA MET A 31 -10.40 20.62 -23.85
C MET A 31 -10.96 21.56 -22.79
N THR A 32 -10.86 22.88 -23.00
CA THR A 32 -11.39 23.88 -22.07
C THR A 32 -12.93 23.84 -22.03
N GLN A 33 -13.59 23.67 -23.18
CA GLN A 33 -15.05 23.48 -23.26
C GLN A 33 -15.51 22.18 -22.58
N ALA A 34 -14.70 21.13 -22.64
CA ALA A 34 -14.95 19.85 -21.97
C ALA A 34 -14.54 19.84 -20.47
N GLY A 35 -14.30 21.00 -19.86
CA GLY A 35 -14.01 21.14 -18.43
C GLY A 35 -12.54 20.95 -18.02
N ALA A 36 -11.63 20.73 -18.97
CA ALA A 36 -10.19 20.57 -18.74
C ALA A 36 -9.40 21.79 -19.24
N LYS A 37 -9.50 22.92 -18.53
CA LYS A 37 -8.86 24.19 -18.89
C LYS A 37 -7.36 24.02 -19.18
N VAL A 38 -6.93 24.33 -20.40
CA VAL A 38 -5.54 24.17 -20.86
C VAL A 38 -5.19 25.25 -21.88
N SER A 39 -3.94 25.70 -21.90
CA SER A 39 -3.48 26.66 -22.90
C SER A 39 -2.91 25.94 -24.13
N ARG A 40 -2.99 26.59 -25.29
CA ARG A 40 -2.27 26.17 -26.52
C ARG A 40 -0.79 25.87 -26.25
N ALA A 41 -0.15 26.68 -25.39
CA ALA A 41 1.26 26.52 -25.02
C ALA A 41 1.50 25.21 -24.25
N ALA A 42 0.60 24.82 -23.35
CA ALA A 42 0.69 23.57 -22.62
C ALA A 42 0.58 22.36 -23.56
N ILE A 43 -0.36 22.37 -24.51
CA ILE A 43 -0.46 21.31 -25.54
C ILE A 43 0.83 21.25 -26.39
N SER A 44 1.36 22.41 -26.80
CA SER A 44 2.61 22.46 -27.57
C SER A 44 3.81 21.93 -26.76
N ASN A 45 3.83 22.13 -25.43
CA ASN A 45 4.86 21.57 -24.54
C ASN A 45 4.73 20.05 -24.40
N TRP A 46 3.51 19.52 -24.36
CA TRP A 46 3.26 18.07 -24.35
C TRP A 46 3.71 17.42 -25.67
N GLU A 47 3.39 18.04 -26.82
CA GLU A 47 3.81 17.56 -28.13
C GLU A 47 5.33 17.52 -28.32
N ARG A 48 6.04 18.49 -27.75
CA ARG A 48 7.51 18.55 -27.74
C ARG A 48 8.16 17.62 -26.71
N GLY A 49 7.38 17.01 -25.82
CA GLY A 49 7.89 16.21 -24.71
C GLY A 49 8.63 17.02 -23.64
N SER A 50 8.51 18.36 -23.65
CA SER A 50 9.16 19.23 -22.66
C SER A 50 8.55 19.06 -21.26
N ASN A 51 7.24 18.78 -21.20
CA ASN A 51 6.52 18.39 -19.99
C ASN A 51 5.58 17.22 -20.33
N GLY A 52 5.35 16.33 -19.38
CA GLY A 52 4.35 15.27 -19.51
C GLY A 52 2.91 15.82 -19.59
N ILE A 53 2.00 15.06 -20.19
CA ILE A 53 0.56 15.37 -20.16
C ILE A 53 0.10 15.36 -18.70
N VAL A 54 -0.57 16.43 -18.28
CA VAL A 54 -1.02 16.55 -16.88
C VAL A 54 -2.12 15.53 -16.61
N SER A 55 -1.96 14.72 -15.56
CA SER A 55 -2.78 13.53 -15.29
C SER A 55 -4.28 13.81 -15.21
N ASN A 56 -4.71 14.92 -14.59
CA ASN A 56 -6.13 15.26 -14.49
C ASN A 56 -6.76 15.75 -15.81
N LYS A 57 -5.95 16.01 -16.86
CA LYS A 57 -6.42 16.40 -18.21
C LYS A 57 -6.39 15.25 -19.20
N LEU A 58 -5.71 14.15 -18.84
CA LEU A 58 -5.51 12.99 -19.70
C LEU A 58 -6.81 12.29 -20.11
N PRO A 59 -7.82 12.10 -19.23
CA PRO A 59 -9.08 11.44 -19.63
C PRO A 59 -9.84 12.23 -20.70
N VAL A 60 -9.93 13.56 -20.52
CA VAL A 60 -10.62 14.45 -21.47
C VAL A 60 -9.87 14.51 -22.80
N LEU A 61 -8.54 14.60 -22.76
CA LEU A 61 -7.69 14.58 -23.95
C LEU A 61 -7.84 13.26 -24.73
N ALA A 62 -7.82 12.13 -24.04
CA ALA A 62 -7.98 10.80 -24.63
C ALA A 62 -9.35 10.65 -25.31
N SER A 63 -10.41 11.09 -24.62
CA SER A 63 -11.78 11.10 -25.15
C SER A 63 -11.91 11.95 -26.42
N LEU A 64 -11.38 13.17 -26.43
CA LEU A 64 -11.45 14.07 -27.59
C LEU A 64 -10.67 13.54 -28.80
N LEU A 65 -9.56 12.85 -28.54
CA LEU A 65 -8.74 12.25 -29.59
C LEU A 65 -9.22 10.86 -30.02
N GLY A 66 -10.19 10.27 -29.32
CA GLY A 66 -10.75 8.95 -29.64
C GLY A 66 -9.77 7.80 -29.41
N CYS A 67 -9.00 7.86 -28.32
CA CYS A 67 -8.01 6.86 -27.94
C CYS A 67 -8.05 6.57 -26.44
N SER A 68 -7.34 5.53 -25.99
CA SER A 68 -7.17 5.26 -24.56
C SER A 68 -6.07 6.12 -23.94
N GLU A 69 -6.18 6.39 -22.63
CA GLU A 69 -5.15 7.09 -21.86
C GLU A 69 -3.79 6.36 -21.93
N SER A 70 -3.83 5.03 -21.86
CA SER A 70 -2.65 4.18 -21.96
C SER A 70 -1.99 4.26 -23.35
N TYR A 71 -2.76 4.44 -24.42
CA TYR A 71 -2.22 4.65 -25.76
C TYR A 71 -1.47 5.99 -25.83
N LEU A 72 -2.04 7.09 -25.32
CA LEU A 72 -1.35 8.38 -25.29
C LEU A 72 -0.03 8.32 -24.52
N LEU A 73 -0.04 7.70 -23.33
CA LEU A 73 1.15 7.66 -22.47
C LEU A 73 2.22 6.68 -22.94
N SER A 74 1.84 5.49 -23.38
CA SER A 74 2.77 4.36 -23.56
C SER A 74 2.65 3.63 -24.88
N GLY A 75 1.65 3.97 -25.72
CA GLY A 75 1.40 3.28 -26.99
C GLY A 75 0.75 1.91 -26.83
N THR A 76 0.31 1.53 -25.62
CA THR A 76 -0.41 0.28 -25.35
C THR A 76 -1.93 0.53 -25.30
N GLY A 77 -2.70 -0.20 -26.10
CA GLY A 77 -4.17 -0.07 -26.18
C GLY A 77 -4.67 0.13 -27.62
N VAL A 78 -5.97 0.02 -27.86
CA VAL A 78 -6.60 0.08 -29.19
C VAL A 78 -6.83 1.54 -29.61
N GLU A 79 -6.47 1.90 -30.86
CA GLU A 79 -7.05 3.05 -31.56
C GLU A 79 -8.50 2.72 -31.92
N SER A 80 -9.48 3.32 -31.26
CA SER A 80 -10.87 3.17 -31.69
C SER A 80 -11.15 4.08 -32.89
N HIS A 81 -10.92 3.57 -34.10
CA HIS A 81 -11.52 4.14 -35.31
C HIS A 81 -13.02 3.85 -35.31
N ASN A 82 -13.81 4.77 -34.74
CA ASN A 82 -15.20 5.14 -35.08
C ASN A 82 -15.98 5.52 -33.82
N VAL A 83 -16.07 6.83 -33.56
CA VAL A 83 -17.23 7.40 -32.87
C VAL A 83 -17.76 8.54 -33.74
N ASN A 84 -19.01 8.36 -34.14
CA ASN A 84 -19.76 9.17 -35.08
C ASN A 84 -19.94 10.60 -34.52
N THR A 85 -19.42 11.62 -35.22
CA THR A 85 -19.54 13.04 -34.87
C THR A 85 -20.91 13.61 -35.27
N GLN A 86 -21.99 13.10 -34.68
CA GLN A 86 -23.34 13.67 -34.79
C GLN A 86 -24.13 13.43 -33.51
N ALA A 87 -23.79 14.15 -32.44
CA ALA A 87 -24.69 14.41 -31.32
C ALA A 87 -24.06 15.46 -30.38
N LEU A 88 -23.94 16.71 -30.83
CA LEU A 88 -23.65 17.89 -29.99
C LEU A 88 -24.13 19.13 -30.74
N ALA A 89 -25.41 19.13 -31.10
CA ALA A 89 -26.10 20.29 -31.68
C ALA A 89 -27.51 20.34 -31.11
N ALA A 90 -27.62 20.69 -29.83
CA ALA A 90 -28.84 21.22 -29.22
C ALA A 90 -28.50 21.72 -27.80
N HIS A 91 -28.24 23.01 -27.68
CA HIS A 91 -28.85 23.91 -26.68
C HIS A 91 -28.10 25.23 -26.70
N THR A 92 -28.66 26.17 -27.45
CA THR A 92 -28.31 27.59 -27.45
C THR A 92 -29.16 28.30 -26.40
N VAL A 93 -28.63 29.42 -25.89
CA VAL A 93 -29.30 30.52 -25.16
C VAL A 93 -29.44 30.23 -23.65
N ASN A 94 -28.79 30.96 -22.71
CA ASN A 94 -28.80 32.41 -22.56
C ASN A 94 -27.68 32.99 -21.65
N ASP A 95 -27.31 34.24 -21.98
CA ASP A 95 -26.99 35.36 -21.08
C ASP A 95 -25.64 35.55 -20.34
N THR A 96 -24.83 36.40 -20.99
CA THR A 96 -24.33 37.72 -20.56
C THR A 96 -23.20 37.91 -19.52
N THR A 97 -22.21 38.65 -20.05
CA THR A 97 -21.49 39.82 -19.49
C THR A 97 -20.10 39.72 -18.85
N VAL A 98 -19.11 40.15 -19.66
CA VAL A 98 -18.21 41.32 -19.46
C VAL A 98 -17.14 41.24 -18.36
N ALA A 99 -15.86 41.23 -18.77
CA ALA A 99 -14.97 42.42 -18.68
C ALA A 99 -13.50 42.08 -18.99
N GLN A 100 -13.06 42.59 -20.15
CA GLN A 100 -11.82 43.32 -20.46
C GLN A 100 -10.58 43.21 -19.55
N ALA A 101 -9.43 43.01 -20.22
CA ALA A 101 -8.27 43.92 -20.30
C ALA A 101 -7.01 43.07 -20.61
N SER A 102 -6.47 43.10 -21.84
CA SER A 102 -5.37 43.98 -22.31
C SER A 102 -4.09 43.81 -21.48
N SER A 103 -2.87 43.69 -22.02
CA SER A 103 -2.35 43.89 -23.37
C SER A 103 -0.84 43.60 -23.33
N ASP A 104 -0.31 43.31 -24.51
CA ASP A 104 1.00 43.73 -25.02
C ASP A 104 2.32 43.07 -24.59
N ALA A 105 2.87 42.42 -25.62
CA ALA A 105 4.17 42.71 -26.24
C ALA A 105 5.46 42.28 -25.51
N ASN A 106 6.21 41.39 -26.16
CA ASN A 106 7.30 41.89 -26.99
C ASN A 106 7.86 40.85 -27.97
N GLN A 107 8.20 41.37 -29.15
CA GLN A 107 8.86 40.73 -30.28
C GLN A 107 10.39 40.68 -30.04
N ALA A 108 11.08 39.71 -30.66
CA ALA A 108 12.26 39.89 -31.53
C ALA A 108 13.01 38.55 -31.76
N ASN A 109 12.71 37.88 -32.88
CA ASN A 109 13.56 37.68 -34.07
C ASN A 109 15.12 37.54 -33.94
N PRO A 110 15.84 37.07 -34.98
CA PRO A 110 16.00 35.67 -35.43
C PRO A 110 17.49 35.30 -35.68
N TRP A 111 17.80 34.05 -36.05
CA TRP A 111 18.95 33.80 -36.92
C TRP A 111 18.78 32.59 -37.82
N GLN A 112 19.23 32.78 -39.07
CA GLN A 112 19.10 31.96 -40.26
C GLN A 112 20.17 30.86 -40.32
N GLY A 113 20.00 29.86 -41.20
CA GLY A 113 21.15 29.10 -41.67
C GLY A 113 20.90 27.73 -42.29
N GLN A 114 20.44 27.74 -43.55
CA GLN A 114 20.94 26.93 -44.66
C GLN A 114 20.66 25.40 -44.77
N THR A 115 20.05 25.14 -45.92
CA THR A 115 19.85 23.95 -46.75
C THR A 115 21.09 23.09 -47.07
N ALA A 116 20.89 21.78 -47.25
CA ALA A 116 21.38 21.04 -48.42
C ALA A 116 20.66 19.67 -48.60
N GLN A 117 20.44 19.31 -49.86
CA GLN A 117 19.68 18.18 -50.40
C GLN A 117 20.48 16.86 -50.45
N ALA A 118 19.78 15.72 -50.52
CA ALA A 118 20.18 14.51 -51.27
C ALA A 118 18.96 13.55 -51.37
N THR A 119 18.25 13.55 -52.50
CA THR A 119 18.28 12.52 -53.58
C THR A 119 17.55 11.21 -53.26
N THR A 120 16.36 11.09 -53.86
CA THR A 120 15.59 9.85 -54.09
C THR A 120 16.17 9.06 -55.27
N PRO A 121 15.90 7.74 -55.33
CA PRO A 121 15.52 7.14 -56.60
C PRO A 121 14.13 6.50 -56.58
N ALA A 122 13.61 6.40 -57.80
CA ALA A 122 12.26 6.14 -58.24
C ALA A 122 11.70 4.73 -57.95
N ALA A 123 10.37 4.73 -57.91
CA ALA A 123 9.47 3.58 -57.94
C ALA A 123 9.48 2.86 -59.30
N THR A 124 9.11 1.57 -59.27
CA THR A 124 8.46 0.90 -60.40
C THR A 124 7.19 0.20 -59.92
N ASN A 125 6.12 0.46 -60.68
CA ASN A 125 4.75 0.00 -60.50
C ASN A 125 4.61 -1.52 -60.68
N PHE A 126 3.64 -2.15 -60.00
CA PHE A 126 2.64 -3.00 -60.68
C PHE A 126 1.40 -3.21 -59.77
N GLN A 127 0.23 -2.97 -60.36
CA GLN A 127 -1.11 -3.13 -59.79
C GLN A 127 -1.66 -4.57 -60.04
N PRO A 128 -2.85 -4.94 -59.53
CA PRO A 128 -3.09 -6.19 -58.81
C PRO A 128 -3.74 -7.28 -59.68
N ASN A 129 -3.67 -8.55 -59.24
CA ASN A 129 -4.72 -9.49 -59.59
C ASN A 129 -4.93 -10.58 -58.52
N HIS A 130 -6.21 -10.82 -58.22
CA HIS A 130 -6.70 -11.73 -57.19
C HIS A 130 -6.43 -13.20 -57.53
N SER A 131 -5.98 -13.96 -56.53
CA SER A 131 -6.33 -15.37 -56.36
C SER A 131 -6.21 -15.73 -54.87
N LYS A 132 -7.30 -16.24 -54.28
CA LYS A 132 -7.26 -16.84 -52.93
C LYS A 132 -6.58 -18.22 -53.03
N PRO A 133 -5.60 -18.55 -52.17
CA PRO A 133 -5.25 -19.93 -51.89
C PRO A 133 -5.79 -20.36 -50.52
N ASN A 134 -6.21 -21.62 -50.46
CA ASN A 134 -6.63 -22.37 -49.27
C ASN A 134 -5.66 -22.27 -48.08
N PRO A 135 -6.14 -22.50 -46.84
CA PRO A 135 -5.33 -22.39 -45.63
C PRO A 135 -4.22 -23.46 -45.64
N LYS A 136 -2.96 -23.02 -45.53
CA LYS A 136 -1.85 -23.92 -45.20
C LYS A 136 -2.04 -24.42 -43.76
N PRO A 137 -1.81 -25.71 -43.47
CA PRO A 137 -1.85 -26.22 -42.11
C PRO A 137 -0.73 -25.56 -41.29
N ASN A 138 -1.03 -25.23 -40.02
CA ASN A 138 -0.08 -24.64 -39.08
C ASN A 138 1.27 -25.38 -39.11
N PRO A 139 2.41 -24.66 -39.04
CA PRO A 139 3.68 -25.32 -38.83
C PRO A 139 3.61 -26.07 -37.50
N LYS A 140 3.97 -27.36 -37.53
CA LYS A 140 4.16 -28.18 -36.32
C LYS A 140 5.11 -27.43 -35.37
N PRO A 141 4.85 -27.42 -34.05
CA PRO A 141 5.78 -26.84 -33.09
C PRO A 141 7.14 -27.53 -33.27
N SER A 142 8.19 -26.71 -33.39
CA SER A 142 9.58 -27.18 -33.44
C SER A 142 9.84 -28.10 -32.25
N SER A 143 10.40 -29.27 -32.49
CA SER A 143 10.71 -30.33 -31.53
C SER A 143 11.81 -29.99 -30.51
N ASP A 144 12.00 -28.72 -30.15
CA ASP A 144 13.18 -28.22 -29.44
C ASP A 144 12.84 -27.55 -28.08
N VAL A 145 11.78 -28.00 -27.42
CA VAL A 145 11.37 -27.52 -26.08
C VAL A 145 11.54 -28.60 -24.99
N SER A 146 12.26 -29.70 -25.25
CA SER A 146 12.23 -30.88 -24.34
C SER A 146 13.32 -31.00 -23.26
N THR A 147 14.09 -29.96 -22.92
CA THR A 147 15.14 -30.09 -21.87
C THR A 147 15.36 -28.87 -20.97
N MET A 148 14.40 -27.95 -20.82
CA MET A 148 14.53 -26.88 -19.82
C MET A 148 14.20 -27.40 -18.42
N LYS A 149 15.17 -27.34 -17.50
CA LYS A 149 14.98 -27.67 -16.09
C LYS A 149 13.93 -26.73 -15.48
N THR A 150 12.89 -27.28 -14.86
CA THR A 150 11.88 -26.50 -14.14
C THR A 150 12.54 -25.69 -13.03
N LEU A 151 12.32 -24.37 -13.05
CA LEU A 151 12.77 -23.47 -11.99
C LEU A 151 11.68 -23.39 -10.93
N ASN A 152 11.89 -24.08 -9.81
CA ASN A 152 11.02 -24.02 -8.65
C ASN A 152 11.42 -22.87 -7.71
N LYS A 153 10.46 -22.36 -6.93
CA LYS A 153 10.77 -21.48 -5.80
C LYS A 153 11.73 -22.20 -4.84
N SER A 154 12.63 -21.45 -4.19
CA SER A 154 13.53 -22.00 -3.17
C SER A 154 12.74 -22.60 -2.00
N ASN A 155 13.29 -23.62 -1.34
CA ASN A 155 12.62 -24.32 -0.23
C ASN A 155 12.20 -23.39 0.93
N LYS A 156 12.99 -22.33 1.20
CA LYS A 156 12.65 -21.30 2.22
C LYS A 156 11.32 -20.57 1.98
N LEU A 157 10.76 -20.63 0.77
CA LEU A 157 9.47 -20.03 0.42
C LEU A 157 8.29 -21.02 0.49
N GLN A 158 8.49 -22.25 0.95
CA GLN A 158 7.41 -23.22 1.08
C GLN A 158 6.41 -22.83 2.17
N ASN A 159 6.90 -22.33 3.31
CA ASN A 159 6.10 -21.94 4.47
C ASN A 159 5.92 -20.41 4.60
N VAL A 160 6.08 -19.68 3.50
CA VAL A 160 5.94 -18.21 3.45
C VAL A 160 4.58 -17.89 2.83
N CYS A 161 3.62 -17.53 3.69
CA CYS A 161 2.27 -17.13 3.30
C CYS A 161 2.05 -15.64 3.60
N TYR A 162 1.49 -14.91 2.64
CA TYR A 162 1.13 -13.49 2.80
C TYR A 162 -0.23 -13.22 2.13
N ASP A 163 -1.29 -13.70 2.76
CA ASP A 163 -2.61 -13.83 2.13
C ASP A 163 -3.40 -12.53 2.00
N ILE A 164 -2.93 -11.45 2.63
CA ILE A 164 -3.44 -10.08 2.38
C ILE A 164 -3.39 -9.75 0.88
N ARG A 165 -2.44 -10.33 0.13
CA ARG A 165 -2.29 -10.20 -1.33
C ARG A 165 -2.31 -11.55 -2.06
N GLY A 166 -2.98 -12.54 -1.48
CA GLY A 166 -3.07 -13.90 -1.99
C GLY A 166 -4.13 -14.09 -3.10
N PRO A 167 -4.68 -15.31 -3.23
CA PRO A 167 -5.64 -15.68 -4.29
C PRO A 167 -6.87 -14.77 -4.37
N LEU A 168 -7.40 -14.31 -3.24
CA LEU A 168 -8.53 -13.37 -3.19
C LEU A 168 -8.24 -12.08 -3.96
N LEU A 169 -7.07 -11.47 -3.76
CA LEU A 169 -6.68 -10.25 -4.48
C LEU A 169 -6.44 -10.53 -5.97
N GLN A 170 -5.88 -11.68 -6.32
CA GLN A 170 -5.69 -12.06 -7.72
C GLN A 170 -7.05 -12.19 -8.44
N THR A 171 -8.03 -12.82 -7.80
CA THR A 171 -9.40 -12.90 -8.32
C THR A 171 -10.03 -11.52 -8.42
N ALA A 172 -9.90 -10.67 -7.39
CA ALA A 172 -10.45 -9.31 -7.42
C ALA A 172 -9.86 -8.48 -8.57
N ASN A 173 -8.54 -8.54 -8.77
CA ASN A 173 -7.88 -7.86 -9.89
C ASN A 173 -8.40 -8.37 -11.25
N ARG A 174 -8.61 -9.68 -11.39
CA ARG A 174 -9.22 -10.25 -12.61
C ARG A 174 -10.64 -9.72 -12.81
N MET A 175 -11.46 -9.66 -11.77
CA MET A 175 -12.82 -9.11 -11.86
C MET A 175 -12.80 -7.62 -12.23
N GLU A 176 -11.85 -6.84 -11.71
CA GLU A 176 -11.66 -5.44 -12.13
C GLU A 176 -11.30 -5.32 -13.60
N THR A 177 -10.43 -6.20 -14.14
CA THR A 177 -10.14 -6.21 -15.59
C THR A 177 -11.35 -6.59 -16.45
N GLN A 178 -12.36 -7.24 -15.86
CA GLN A 178 -13.64 -7.56 -16.49
C GLN A 178 -14.67 -6.43 -16.33
N GLY A 179 -14.31 -5.31 -15.71
CA GLY A 179 -15.16 -4.13 -15.53
C GLY A 179 -15.97 -4.12 -14.22
N HIS A 180 -15.76 -5.08 -13.32
CA HIS A 180 -16.43 -5.06 -12.01
C HIS A 180 -15.80 -4.01 -11.09
N LYS A 181 -16.62 -3.21 -10.42
CA LYS A 181 -16.19 -2.36 -9.31
C LYS A 181 -16.13 -3.19 -8.03
N ILE A 182 -14.94 -3.37 -7.47
CA ILE A 182 -14.71 -4.12 -6.22
C ILE A 182 -14.51 -3.14 -5.05
N ILE A 183 -15.24 -3.33 -3.95
CA ILE A 183 -14.99 -2.61 -2.70
C ILE A 183 -13.88 -3.34 -1.94
N LYS A 184 -12.70 -2.73 -1.83
CA LYS A 184 -11.51 -3.35 -1.24
C LYS A 184 -11.37 -3.01 0.23
N LEU A 185 -11.75 -3.94 1.11
CA LEU A 185 -11.60 -3.82 2.57
C LEU A 185 -10.45 -4.69 3.11
N ASN A 186 -9.56 -5.15 2.24
CA ASN A 186 -8.49 -6.08 2.58
C ASN A 186 -7.16 -5.44 2.91
N VAL A 187 -6.87 -4.20 2.51
CA VAL A 187 -5.56 -3.57 2.75
C VAL A 187 -5.71 -2.28 3.55
N GLY A 188 -4.94 -2.19 4.63
CA GLY A 188 -4.78 -0.96 5.41
C GLY A 188 -3.88 0.07 4.72
N ASN A 189 -4.29 0.55 3.54
CA ASN A 189 -3.64 1.59 2.76
C ASN A 189 -4.51 2.85 2.78
N PRO A 190 -4.15 3.92 3.51
CA PRO A 190 -5.01 5.10 3.65
C PRO A 190 -5.29 5.86 2.34
N ALA A 191 -4.29 6.01 1.46
CA ALA A 191 -4.38 6.91 0.30
C ALA A 191 -5.52 6.59 -0.69
N PRO A 192 -5.78 5.32 -1.08
CA PRO A 192 -6.94 4.96 -1.91
C PRO A 192 -8.30 5.38 -1.36
N PHE A 193 -8.41 5.65 -0.06
CA PHE A 193 -9.66 6.09 0.58
C PHE A 193 -9.71 7.60 0.83
N GLY A 194 -8.82 8.38 0.19
CA GLY A 194 -8.81 9.84 0.31
C GLY A 194 -8.23 10.35 1.63
N PHE A 195 -7.37 9.58 2.29
CA PHE A 195 -6.55 10.11 3.37
C PHE A 195 -5.24 10.66 2.80
N GLU A 196 -5.06 11.97 2.97
CA GLU A 196 -3.90 12.68 2.45
C GLU A 196 -2.78 12.79 3.49
N ALA A 197 -1.56 12.93 2.96
CA ALA A 197 -0.40 13.27 3.75
C ALA A 197 -0.57 14.67 4.37
N PRO A 198 -0.06 14.92 5.58
CA PRO A 198 0.05 16.28 6.09
C PRO A 198 0.89 17.15 5.13
N GLN A 199 0.44 18.37 4.86
CA GLN A 199 1.04 19.24 3.83
C GLN A 199 2.46 19.67 4.20
N GLU A 200 2.72 19.87 5.48
CA GLU A 200 4.03 20.15 6.07
C GLU A 200 5.05 19.04 5.74
N ILE A 201 4.64 17.76 5.77
CA ILE A 201 5.51 16.64 5.39
C ILE A 201 5.86 16.71 3.89
N LEU A 202 4.87 16.96 3.04
CA LEU A 202 5.11 17.06 1.59
C LEU A 202 6.03 18.24 1.26
N SER A 203 5.85 19.36 1.97
CA SER A 203 6.63 20.58 1.77
C SER A 203 8.10 20.36 2.16
N ASP A 204 8.36 19.74 3.30
CA ASP A 204 9.72 19.54 3.80
C ASP A 204 10.49 18.50 2.97
N VAL A 205 9.81 17.46 2.47
CA VAL A 205 10.41 16.51 1.51
C VAL A 205 10.75 17.23 0.20
N ALA A 206 9.86 18.07 -0.32
CA ALA A 206 10.11 18.82 -1.55
C ALA A 206 11.27 19.82 -1.40
N MET A 207 11.34 20.54 -0.27
CA MET A 207 12.41 21.50 0.01
C MET A 207 13.79 20.83 0.15
N ASN A 208 13.84 19.59 0.62
CA ASN A 208 15.09 18.84 0.81
C ASN A 208 15.44 17.91 -0.35
N LEU A 209 14.67 17.90 -1.44
CA LEU A 209 14.89 16.94 -2.53
C LEU A 209 16.28 17.11 -3.18
N SER A 210 16.79 18.33 -3.30
CA SER A 210 18.15 18.61 -3.77
C SER A 210 19.23 18.05 -2.84
N ASN A 211 18.96 17.99 -1.54
CA ASN A 211 19.85 17.42 -0.52
C ASN A 211 19.71 15.89 -0.40
N ALA A 212 18.81 15.27 -1.18
CA ALA A 212 18.46 13.85 -1.08
C ALA A 212 18.89 13.02 -2.31
N ILE A 213 19.71 13.58 -3.20
CA ILE A 213 20.11 12.94 -4.47
C ILE A 213 21.17 11.84 -4.30
N GLY A 214 21.98 11.92 -3.25
CA GLY A 214 23.05 10.97 -2.96
C GLY A 214 22.65 9.93 -1.92
N TYR A 215 23.49 8.91 -1.74
CA TYR A 215 23.35 7.98 -0.62
C TYR A 215 23.57 8.72 0.71
N SER A 216 22.79 8.34 1.73
CA SER A 216 23.04 8.73 3.12
C SER A 216 23.92 7.70 3.81
N ASP A 217 24.22 7.95 5.08
CA ASP A 217 24.66 6.90 6.01
C ASP A 217 23.68 5.70 5.96
N SER A 218 24.20 4.49 6.14
CA SER A 218 23.44 3.25 5.96
C SER A 218 22.36 3.05 7.02
N GLN A 219 22.51 3.66 8.19
CA GLN A 219 21.49 3.71 9.22
C GLN A 219 20.51 4.88 9.00
N GLY A 220 20.83 5.82 8.11
CA GLY A 220 20.00 6.95 7.73
C GLY A 220 20.55 8.31 8.19
N ILE A 221 19.92 9.39 7.73
CA ILE A 221 20.34 10.76 8.03
C ILE A 221 20.26 11.05 9.53
N PHE A 222 21.28 11.72 10.05
CA PHE A 222 21.41 12.02 11.48
C PHE A 222 20.18 12.76 12.04
N ALA A 223 19.69 13.79 11.34
CA ALA A 223 18.58 14.60 11.81
C ALA A 223 17.30 13.77 12.04
N ALA A 224 17.00 12.84 11.14
CA ALA A 224 15.85 11.95 11.27
C ALA A 224 16.02 10.97 12.44
N ARG A 225 17.20 10.34 12.56
CA ARG A 225 17.53 9.45 13.69
C ARG A 225 17.44 10.16 15.03
N LYS A 226 17.94 11.40 15.10
CA LYS A 226 17.86 12.23 16.31
C LYS A 226 16.42 12.58 16.68
N ALA A 227 15.57 12.91 15.70
CA ALA A 227 14.16 13.19 15.94
C ALA A 227 13.41 11.96 16.50
N ILE A 228 13.70 10.76 15.99
CA ILE A 228 13.15 9.50 16.51
C ILE A 228 13.60 9.26 17.94
N LEU A 229 14.88 9.45 18.24
CA LEU A 229 15.38 9.31 19.60
C LEU A 229 14.66 10.28 20.56
N GLN A 230 14.53 11.54 20.19
CA GLN A 230 13.83 12.55 20.98
C GLN A 230 12.35 12.21 21.18
N TYR A 231 11.71 11.61 20.18
CA TYR A 231 10.34 11.12 20.28
C TYR A 231 10.18 10.10 21.41
N TYR A 232 11.05 9.08 21.47
CA TYR A 232 10.99 8.08 22.54
C TYR A 232 11.42 8.64 23.90
N GLN A 233 12.39 9.56 23.94
CA GLN A 233 12.78 10.27 25.16
C GLN A 233 11.61 11.07 25.75
N ALA A 234 10.85 11.77 24.91
CA ALA A 234 9.65 12.51 25.34
C ALA A 234 8.54 11.59 25.88
N LYS A 235 8.55 10.30 25.51
CA LYS A 235 7.64 9.28 26.04
C LYS A 235 8.16 8.56 27.29
N GLY A 236 9.32 8.94 27.81
CA GLY A 236 9.87 8.40 29.06
C GLY A 236 11.02 7.41 28.90
N LEU A 237 11.62 7.27 27.70
CA LEU A 237 12.88 6.55 27.54
C LEU A 237 14.05 7.40 28.08
N LEU A 238 14.30 7.31 29.38
CA LEU A 238 15.29 8.14 30.08
C LEU A 238 16.71 7.55 30.12
N GLU A 239 16.86 6.27 29.75
CA GLU A 239 18.17 5.64 29.67
C GLU A 239 18.95 6.16 28.45
N ALA A 240 20.28 6.18 28.55
CA ALA A 240 21.12 6.75 27.50
C ALA A 240 21.06 5.87 26.23
N VAL A 241 20.41 6.40 25.20
CA VAL A 241 20.35 5.82 23.85
C VAL A 241 21.13 6.72 22.89
N ASP A 242 21.88 6.11 21.99
CA ASP A 242 22.67 6.80 20.97
C ASP A 242 21.85 6.88 19.66
N VAL A 243 22.09 7.91 18.84
CA VAL A 243 21.56 7.93 17.47
C VAL A 243 22.05 6.75 16.62
N ALA A 244 23.18 6.14 17.00
CA ALA A 244 23.68 4.91 16.41
C ALA A 244 22.76 3.70 16.64
N ASP A 245 21.84 3.76 17.60
CA ASP A 245 20.87 2.69 17.89
C ASP A 245 19.62 2.77 17.00
N VAL A 246 19.51 3.78 16.14
CA VAL A 246 18.34 4.00 15.28
C VAL A 246 18.70 3.67 13.84
N TYR A 247 17.95 2.75 13.23
CA TYR A 247 18.10 2.36 11.83
C TYR A 247 16.86 2.76 11.05
N LEU A 248 17.04 3.52 9.97
CA LEU A 248 15.98 3.89 9.04
C LEU A 248 15.84 2.85 7.94
N GLY A 249 14.61 2.51 7.59
CA GLY A 249 14.28 1.52 6.57
C GLY A 249 13.24 2.01 5.57
N ASN A 250 13.11 1.25 4.48
CA ASN A 250 12.11 1.34 3.42
C ASN A 250 10.73 0.86 3.93
N GLY A 251 10.28 1.50 5.02
CA GLY A 251 9.20 1.06 5.88
C GLY A 251 9.63 -0.03 6.88
N VAL A 252 8.82 -0.22 7.92
CA VAL A 252 9.03 -1.26 8.95
C VAL A 252 9.19 -2.65 8.34
N SER A 253 8.51 -2.92 7.21
CA SER A 253 8.55 -4.22 6.54
C SER A 253 9.96 -4.70 6.19
N GLU A 254 10.85 -3.80 5.76
CA GLU A 254 12.24 -4.16 5.47
C GLU A 254 13.01 -4.48 6.75
N LEU A 255 12.77 -3.70 7.82
CA LEU A 255 13.48 -3.83 9.09
C LEU A 255 13.10 -5.10 9.84
N ILE A 256 11.84 -5.55 9.72
CA ILE A 256 11.40 -6.87 10.22
C ILE A 256 12.22 -7.97 9.55
N VAL A 257 12.27 -7.99 8.21
CA VAL A 257 13.04 -9.01 7.47
C VAL A 257 14.51 -8.94 7.83
N MET A 258 15.08 -7.73 7.92
CA MET A 258 16.48 -7.53 8.31
C MET A 258 16.77 -8.04 9.72
N THR A 259 15.85 -7.82 10.67
CA THR A 259 15.98 -8.35 12.04
C THR A 259 15.98 -9.86 12.02
N MET A 260 15.03 -10.49 11.35
CA MET A 260 14.93 -11.96 11.30
C MET A 260 16.16 -12.59 10.65
N GLN A 261 16.67 -12.00 9.56
CA GLN A 261 17.86 -12.49 8.86
C GLN A 261 19.15 -12.34 9.68
N ALA A 262 19.24 -11.35 10.57
CA ALA A 262 20.40 -11.18 11.44
C ALA A 262 20.30 -12.00 12.73
N LEU A 263 19.10 -12.35 13.18
CA LEU A 263 18.87 -12.99 14.49
C LEU A 263 18.83 -14.52 14.43
N LEU A 264 18.29 -15.10 13.35
CA LEU A 264 17.84 -16.50 13.34
C LEU A 264 18.79 -17.41 12.56
N ASP A 265 19.10 -18.54 13.18
CA ASP A 265 19.60 -19.74 12.52
C ASP A 265 18.44 -20.71 12.19
N ASP A 266 18.72 -21.73 11.38
CA ASP A 266 17.75 -22.79 11.05
C ASP A 266 17.25 -23.51 12.32
N GLY A 267 15.94 -23.50 12.52
CA GLY A 267 15.28 -24.15 13.66
C GLY A 267 15.09 -23.29 14.91
N ASP A 268 15.62 -22.06 14.93
CA ASP A 268 15.31 -21.08 15.98
C ASP A 268 13.81 -20.74 16.00
N GLU A 269 13.30 -20.36 17.16
CA GLU A 269 11.87 -20.07 17.36
C GLU A 269 11.64 -18.60 17.74
N VAL A 270 10.61 -17.99 17.15
CA VAL A 270 10.14 -16.65 17.52
C VAL A 270 8.67 -16.73 17.93
N LEU A 271 8.37 -16.19 19.11
CA LEU A 271 7.00 -16.08 19.59
C LEU A 271 6.26 -14.93 18.88
N ILE A 272 5.10 -15.20 18.28
CA ILE A 272 4.32 -14.25 17.48
C ILE A 272 2.85 -14.31 17.91
N PRO A 273 2.11 -13.18 18.01
CA PRO A 273 0.71 -13.22 18.43
C PRO A 273 -0.17 -13.99 17.44
N MET A 274 -1.24 -14.60 17.94
CA MET A 274 -2.33 -15.20 17.17
C MET A 274 -3.65 -14.50 17.52
N PRO A 275 -4.30 -13.81 16.56
CA PRO A 275 -3.90 -13.64 15.15
C PRO A 275 -2.69 -12.69 14.98
N ASP A 276 -1.95 -12.88 13.89
CA ASP A 276 -0.70 -12.13 13.61
C ASP A 276 -0.85 -11.05 12.53
N TYR A 277 0.18 -10.22 12.36
CA TYR A 277 0.43 -9.58 11.06
C TYR A 277 1.33 -10.50 10.22
N PRO A 278 0.84 -11.06 9.08
CA PRO A 278 1.48 -12.20 8.41
C PRO A 278 2.93 -12.01 7.98
N LEU A 279 3.40 -10.76 7.91
CA LEU A 279 4.79 -10.47 7.60
C LEU A 279 5.75 -11.02 8.66
N TRP A 280 5.38 -11.02 9.94
CA TRP A 280 6.23 -11.54 11.02
C TRP A 280 6.45 -13.05 10.87
N THR A 281 5.38 -13.81 10.64
CA THR A 281 5.46 -15.25 10.34
C THR A 281 6.26 -15.50 9.07
N ALA A 282 5.95 -14.78 7.98
CA ALA A 282 6.65 -14.91 6.71
C ALA A 282 8.16 -14.62 6.81
N ALA A 283 8.54 -13.56 7.53
CA ALA A 283 9.94 -13.16 7.70
C ALA A 283 10.73 -14.13 8.58
N THR A 284 10.11 -14.65 9.64
CA THR A 284 10.69 -15.68 10.52
C THR A 284 11.00 -16.94 9.71
N ASN A 285 10.01 -17.46 8.98
CA ASN A 285 10.16 -18.67 8.18
C ASN A 285 11.15 -18.48 7.02
N LEU A 286 11.18 -17.29 6.41
CA LEU A 286 12.14 -16.95 5.35
C LEU A 286 13.60 -16.96 5.83
N ALA A 287 13.82 -16.64 7.10
CA ALA A 287 15.13 -16.63 7.76
C ALA A 287 15.57 -17.99 8.30
N GLY A 288 14.79 -19.07 8.10
CA GLY A 288 15.13 -20.41 8.59
C GLY A 288 14.54 -20.74 9.97
N GLY A 289 14.01 -19.74 10.66
CA GLY A 289 13.33 -19.92 11.94
C GLY A 289 11.91 -20.48 11.80
N LYS A 290 11.30 -20.74 12.96
CA LYS A 290 9.93 -21.21 13.13
C LYS A 290 9.12 -20.18 13.90
N ALA A 291 8.06 -19.68 13.26
CA ALA A 291 7.04 -18.90 13.94
C ALA A 291 6.27 -19.80 14.94
N VAL A 292 6.30 -19.45 16.23
CA VAL A 292 5.53 -20.11 17.28
C VAL A 292 4.46 -19.14 17.76
N HIS A 293 3.22 -19.45 17.43
CA HIS A 293 2.12 -18.52 17.68
C HIS A 293 1.58 -18.65 19.11
N TYR A 294 1.56 -17.54 19.88
CA TYR A 294 0.90 -17.45 21.18
C TYR A 294 -0.50 -16.85 21.04
N LEU A 295 -1.46 -17.29 21.85
CA LEU A 295 -2.86 -16.90 21.74
C LEU A 295 -3.11 -15.49 22.30
N CYS A 296 -3.92 -14.70 21.59
CA CYS A 296 -4.57 -13.51 22.13
C CYS A 296 -6.02 -13.87 22.49
N ASN A 297 -6.47 -13.54 23.69
CA ASN A 297 -7.79 -13.90 24.20
C ASN A 297 -8.86 -12.91 23.73
N GLU A 298 -9.67 -13.29 22.75
CA GLU A 298 -10.81 -12.50 22.24
C GLU A 298 -11.75 -12.01 23.35
N ALA A 299 -12.07 -12.87 24.33
CA ALA A 299 -13.00 -12.55 25.43
C ALA A 299 -12.44 -11.48 26.38
N ASP A 300 -11.12 -11.29 26.39
CA ASP A 300 -10.42 -10.21 27.08
C ASP A 300 -9.91 -9.18 26.07
N ASN A 301 -10.75 -8.77 25.11
CA ASN A 301 -10.42 -7.77 24.08
C ASN A 301 -9.08 -8.01 23.38
N TRP A 302 -8.77 -9.27 23.07
CA TRP A 302 -7.53 -9.71 22.42
C TRP A 302 -6.24 -9.37 23.16
N GLN A 303 -6.27 -9.30 24.50
CA GLN A 303 -5.04 -9.28 25.29
C GLN A 303 -4.23 -10.57 25.10
N PRO A 304 -2.88 -10.53 25.05
CA PRO A 304 -2.06 -11.73 24.98
C PRO A 304 -2.25 -12.64 26.20
N ASP A 305 -2.38 -13.95 25.97
CA ASP A 305 -2.43 -14.94 27.04
C ASP A 305 -1.01 -15.21 27.56
N ILE A 306 -0.72 -14.67 28.75
CA ILE A 306 0.59 -14.77 29.38
C ILE A 306 0.96 -16.22 29.72
N ALA A 307 -0.01 -17.07 30.09
CA ALA A 307 0.26 -18.46 30.43
C ALA A 307 0.58 -19.27 29.17
N ASP A 308 -0.14 -19.02 28.08
CA ASP A 308 0.14 -19.64 26.79
C ASP A 308 1.53 -19.22 26.25
N ILE A 309 1.91 -17.93 26.39
CA ILE A 309 3.26 -17.44 26.08
C ILE A 309 4.30 -18.24 26.87
N GLU A 310 4.18 -18.30 28.21
CA GLU A 310 5.17 -18.98 29.06
C GLU A 310 5.30 -20.47 28.71
N SER A 311 4.18 -21.13 28.40
CA SER A 311 4.16 -22.56 28.05
C SER A 311 4.90 -22.90 26.73
N LYS A 312 5.06 -21.92 25.85
CA LYS A 312 5.67 -22.08 24.51
C LYS A 312 7.15 -21.69 24.46
N ILE A 313 7.68 -21.08 25.52
CA ILE A 313 9.10 -20.74 25.62
C ILE A 313 9.94 -22.00 25.82
N ASN A 314 11.00 -22.14 25.03
CA ASN A 314 12.02 -23.17 25.19
C ASN A 314 13.42 -22.64 24.83
N GLU A 315 14.42 -23.52 24.84
CA GLU A 315 15.83 -23.16 24.58
C GLU A 315 16.10 -22.60 23.17
N ARG A 316 15.22 -22.88 22.20
CA ARG A 316 15.32 -22.34 20.82
C ARG A 316 14.61 -21.01 20.66
N THR A 317 13.84 -20.56 21.65
CA THR A 317 13.11 -19.29 21.57
C THR A 317 14.09 -18.13 21.65
N LYS A 318 14.27 -17.37 20.55
CA LYS A 318 15.19 -16.22 20.48
C LYS A 318 14.53 -14.90 20.88
N GLY A 319 13.23 -14.79 20.67
CA GLY A 319 12.54 -13.53 20.84
C GLY A 319 11.03 -13.65 20.86
N ILE A 320 10.39 -12.55 21.23
CA ILE A 320 8.94 -12.40 21.23
C ILE A 320 8.56 -11.10 20.51
N VAL A 321 7.63 -11.23 19.56
CA VAL A 321 7.01 -10.14 18.83
C VAL A 321 5.76 -9.70 19.58
N VAL A 322 5.62 -8.39 19.77
CA VAL A 322 4.44 -7.75 20.36
C VAL A 322 3.96 -6.69 19.39
N ILE A 323 2.75 -6.86 18.84
CA ILE A 323 2.16 -5.92 17.89
C ILE A 323 1.11 -5.08 18.62
N ASN A 324 1.43 -3.82 18.93
CA ASN A 324 0.60 -2.99 19.79
C ASN A 324 0.62 -1.50 19.35
N PRO A 325 -0.53 -0.89 18.98
CA PRO A 325 -1.84 -1.49 18.78
C PRO A 325 -1.85 -2.59 17.72
N ASN A 326 -2.69 -3.60 17.92
CA ASN A 326 -2.64 -4.84 17.17
C ASN A 326 -3.32 -4.75 15.79
N ASN A 327 -2.71 -5.40 14.79
CA ASN A 327 -3.32 -5.77 13.53
C ASN A 327 -3.32 -7.30 13.46
N PRO A 328 -4.47 -7.97 13.32
CA PRO A 328 -5.73 -7.47 12.77
C PRO A 328 -6.81 -7.02 13.77
N THR A 329 -6.60 -7.18 15.07
CA THR A 329 -7.70 -7.08 16.06
C THR A 329 -8.06 -5.65 16.45
N GLY A 330 -7.15 -4.69 16.29
CA GLY A 330 -7.32 -3.31 16.77
C GLY A 330 -7.17 -3.16 18.28
N ALA A 331 -6.79 -4.20 19.01
CA ALA A 331 -6.60 -4.16 20.44
C ALA A 331 -5.42 -3.28 20.85
N LEU A 332 -5.55 -2.67 22.04
CA LEU A 332 -4.46 -1.99 22.72
C LEU A 332 -4.12 -2.75 24.00
N TYR A 333 -2.87 -3.21 24.10
CA TYR A 333 -2.46 -4.01 25.25
C TYR A 333 -2.33 -3.17 26.51
N SER A 334 -2.83 -3.71 27.62
CA SER A 334 -2.76 -3.05 28.92
C SER A 334 -1.30 -2.95 29.38
N THR A 335 -0.97 -1.89 30.12
CA THR A 335 0.37 -1.74 30.70
C THR A 335 0.74 -2.91 31.61
N GLU A 336 -0.24 -3.52 32.28
CA GLU A 336 -0.03 -4.71 33.11
C GLU A 336 0.40 -5.91 32.26
N ASN A 337 -0.30 -6.21 31.15
CA ASN A 337 0.10 -7.30 30.25
C ASN A 337 1.45 -7.04 29.60
N LEU A 338 1.73 -5.81 29.16
CA LEU A 338 3.05 -5.44 28.63
C LEU A 338 4.15 -5.71 29.67
N LYS A 339 3.95 -5.35 30.94
CA LYS A 339 4.91 -5.64 32.04
C LYS A 339 5.11 -7.14 32.27
N LYS A 340 4.04 -7.96 32.16
CA LYS A 340 4.15 -9.43 32.28
C LYS A 340 4.97 -10.02 31.12
N ILE A 341 4.77 -9.55 29.90
CA ILE A 341 5.57 -9.95 28.73
C ILE A 341 7.04 -9.55 28.91
N VAL A 342 7.30 -8.32 29.37
CA VAL A 342 8.65 -7.85 29.68
C VAL A 342 9.32 -8.74 30.74
N ALA A 343 8.60 -9.11 31.81
CA ALA A 343 9.13 -9.98 32.84
C ALA A 343 9.52 -11.37 32.29
N LEU A 344 8.72 -11.95 31.38
CA LEU A 344 9.06 -13.20 30.70
C LEU A 344 10.29 -13.03 29.79
N ALA A 345 10.35 -11.96 29.01
CA ALA A 345 11.49 -11.69 28.15
C ALA A 345 12.80 -11.51 28.94
N GLU A 346 12.76 -10.79 30.07
CA GLU A 346 13.91 -10.63 30.96
C GLU A 346 14.30 -11.96 31.64
N LYS A 347 13.32 -12.74 32.11
CA LYS A 347 13.54 -14.06 32.75
C LYS A 347 14.22 -15.06 31.82
N HIS A 348 13.82 -15.07 30.55
CA HIS A 348 14.27 -16.06 29.56
C HIS A 348 15.33 -15.52 28.59
N GLY A 349 15.78 -14.27 28.75
CA GLY A 349 16.79 -13.66 27.87
C GLY A 349 16.33 -13.45 26.43
N LEU A 350 15.03 -13.23 26.21
CA LEU A 350 14.44 -13.07 24.88
C LEU A 350 14.65 -11.65 24.35
N VAL A 351 14.85 -11.53 23.04
CA VAL A 351 14.77 -10.23 22.35
C VAL A 351 13.30 -9.80 22.28
N LEU A 352 13.00 -8.62 22.81
CA LEU A 352 11.66 -8.03 22.78
C LEU A 352 11.48 -7.19 21.49
N MET A 353 10.60 -7.60 20.59
CA MET A 353 10.36 -6.94 19.31
C MET A 353 8.98 -6.28 19.30
N ALA A 354 8.93 -4.97 19.53
CA ALA A 354 7.71 -4.20 19.67
C ALA A 354 7.34 -3.51 18.36
N ASP A 355 6.36 -4.04 17.62
CA ASP A 355 5.77 -3.40 16.44
C ASP A 355 4.71 -2.37 16.87
N GLU A 356 5.12 -1.11 16.89
CA GLU A 356 4.36 0.02 17.42
C GLU A 356 3.88 0.97 16.30
N ILE A 357 3.77 0.47 15.06
CA ILE A 357 3.43 1.28 13.87
C ILE A 357 2.08 2.01 13.95
N TYR A 358 1.20 1.59 14.86
CA TYR A 358 -0.13 2.19 15.12
C TYR A 358 -0.18 3.03 16.40
N ASP A 359 0.93 3.30 17.07
CA ASP A 359 0.95 3.97 18.39
C ASP A 359 0.29 5.36 18.48
N ARG A 360 0.05 6.00 17.32
CA ARG A 360 -0.64 7.29 17.19
C ARG A 360 -2.02 7.19 16.55
N VAL A 361 -2.46 5.98 16.19
CA VAL A 361 -3.82 5.71 15.68
C VAL A 361 -4.62 5.09 16.82
N LEU A 362 -5.03 5.95 17.75
CA LEU A 362 -5.72 5.59 18.98
C LEU A 362 -7.05 6.32 19.04
N TYR A 363 -8.05 5.67 19.61
CA TYR A 363 -9.40 6.22 19.75
C TYR A 363 -9.75 6.44 21.23
N ASP A 364 -10.78 7.25 21.47
CA ASP A 364 -11.26 7.55 22.82
C ASP A 364 -10.11 8.09 23.70
N ASP A 365 -10.04 7.68 24.97
CA ASP A 365 -8.97 8.03 25.90
C ASP A 365 -7.81 7.02 25.89
N ALA A 366 -7.70 6.20 24.84
CA ALA A 366 -6.69 5.14 24.79
C ALA A 366 -5.26 5.72 24.71
N VAL A 367 -4.35 5.19 25.54
CA VAL A 367 -2.96 5.63 25.61
C VAL A 367 -2.02 4.45 25.37
N HIS A 368 -1.20 4.57 24.33
CA HIS A 368 -0.15 3.60 24.05
C HIS A 368 1.10 3.82 24.91
N VAL A 369 1.64 2.74 25.48
CA VAL A 369 2.90 2.73 26.22
C VAL A 369 3.98 2.01 25.41
N PRO A 370 5.05 2.71 24.96
CA PRO A 370 6.14 2.06 24.24
C PRO A 370 6.87 1.07 25.11
N MET A 371 7.11 -0.14 24.61
CA MET A 371 7.71 -1.20 25.41
C MET A 371 9.15 -0.90 25.82
N CYS A 372 9.88 -0.11 25.02
CA CYS A 372 11.22 0.37 25.36
C CYS A 372 11.27 1.19 26.66
N THR A 373 10.14 1.74 27.12
CA THR A 373 10.05 2.47 28.40
C THR A 373 9.80 1.56 29.61
N LEU A 374 9.45 0.29 29.36
CA LEU A 374 9.08 -0.68 30.40
C LEU A 374 10.20 -1.69 30.71
N ALA A 375 10.97 -2.08 29.70
CA ALA A 375 12.03 -3.09 29.82
C ALA A 375 13.40 -2.45 29.99
N LYS A 376 14.22 -3.03 30.88
CA LYS A 376 15.57 -2.53 31.18
C LYS A 376 16.65 -3.60 31.04
N ASN A 377 16.30 -4.85 31.34
CA ASN A 377 17.27 -5.93 31.48
C ASN A 377 17.34 -6.88 30.27
N CYS A 378 16.54 -6.65 29.24
CA CYS A 378 16.61 -7.35 27.95
C CYS A 378 16.86 -6.38 26.78
N LEU A 379 17.22 -6.90 25.62
CA LEU A 379 17.29 -6.11 24.39
C LEU A 379 15.88 -5.86 23.87
N VAL A 380 15.56 -4.58 23.60
CA VAL A 380 14.29 -4.17 23.00
C VAL A 380 14.55 -3.55 21.64
N ILE A 381 13.78 -3.99 20.64
CA ILE A 381 13.72 -3.40 19.30
C ILE A 381 12.31 -2.85 19.09
N SER A 382 12.18 -1.53 19.06
CA SER A 382 10.91 -0.85 18.78
C SER A 382 10.83 -0.48 17.30
N TYR A 383 9.77 -0.90 16.61
CA TYR A 383 9.52 -0.63 15.20
C TYR A 383 8.38 0.39 15.06
N ASN A 384 8.59 1.44 14.27
CA ASN A 384 7.55 2.41 13.96
C ASN A 384 7.86 3.10 12.61
N GLY A 385 6.99 3.97 12.13
CA GLY A 385 7.11 4.58 10.81
C GLY A 385 5.98 5.52 10.46
N LEU A 386 6.03 6.05 9.24
CA LEU A 386 5.12 7.09 8.78
C LEU A 386 3.95 6.54 7.95
N SER A 387 3.95 5.23 7.68
CA SER A 387 2.99 4.61 6.76
C SER A 387 1.53 4.73 7.22
N LYS A 388 1.30 4.72 8.54
CA LYS A 388 -0.04 4.63 9.14
C LYS A 388 -0.45 5.97 9.75
N SER A 389 0.24 6.40 10.81
CA SER A 389 -0.08 7.65 11.51
C SER A 389 0.02 8.92 10.63
N HIS A 390 0.88 8.91 9.62
CA HIS A 390 1.10 10.06 8.71
C HIS A 390 0.56 9.82 7.30
N ARG A 391 -0.11 8.68 7.07
CA ARG A 391 -0.79 8.33 5.81
C ARG A 391 0.09 8.37 4.55
N ILE A 392 1.41 8.23 4.71
CA ILE A 392 2.39 8.20 3.61
C ILE A 392 2.95 6.80 3.37
N ALA A 393 2.08 5.80 3.30
CA ALA A 393 2.48 4.40 3.10
C ALA A 393 3.36 4.17 1.86
N GLY A 394 3.18 4.97 0.81
CA GLY A 394 3.97 4.92 -0.42
C GLY A 394 5.38 5.51 -0.30
N PHE A 395 5.65 6.34 0.71
CA PHE A 395 6.99 6.93 0.94
C PHE A 395 7.98 5.92 1.50
N ARG A 396 7.48 4.79 2.02
CA ARG A 396 8.33 3.72 2.58
C ARG A 396 9.31 4.28 3.62
N SER A 397 8.79 4.99 4.61
CA SER A 397 9.60 5.55 5.71
C SER A 397 9.25 4.86 7.03
N GLY A 398 10.23 4.20 7.63
CA GLY A 398 10.12 3.51 8.92
C GLY A 398 11.47 3.39 9.61
N TRP A 399 11.45 2.97 10.87
CA TRP A 399 12.65 2.81 11.69
C TRP A 399 12.51 1.65 12.67
N MET A 400 13.67 1.18 13.14
CA MET A 400 13.80 0.37 14.34
C MET A 400 14.77 1.06 15.28
N MET A 401 14.48 1.04 16.57
CA MET A 401 15.34 1.61 17.61
C MET A 401 15.70 0.52 18.62
N LEU A 402 16.99 0.37 18.88
CA LEU A 402 17.51 -0.57 19.87
C LEU A 402 17.65 0.11 21.23
N SER A 403 17.19 -0.55 22.28
CA SER A 403 17.25 -0.05 23.66
C SER A 403 17.39 -1.19 24.68
N GLY A 404 17.54 -0.86 25.96
CA GLY A 404 17.79 -1.83 27.02
C GLY A 404 19.19 -2.43 26.97
N LYS A 405 19.32 -3.71 27.32
CA LYS A 405 20.63 -4.37 27.52
C LYS A 405 21.27 -4.77 26.18
N LYS A 406 22.16 -3.94 25.64
CA LYS A 406 22.79 -4.17 24.32
C LYS A 406 24.10 -4.96 24.33
N HIS A 407 24.89 -4.92 25.42
CA HIS A 407 26.26 -5.46 25.44
C HIS A 407 26.37 -6.93 25.00
N HIS A 408 25.43 -7.77 25.44
CA HIS A 408 25.40 -9.20 25.09
C HIS A 408 25.02 -9.49 23.62
N ALA A 409 24.54 -8.48 22.89
CA ALA A 409 24.03 -8.59 21.53
C ALA A 409 24.91 -7.84 20.51
N ALA A 410 26.17 -7.53 20.86
CA ALA A 410 27.06 -6.72 20.00
C ALA A 410 27.23 -7.32 18.60
N ASP A 411 27.43 -8.63 18.49
CA ASP A 411 27.59 -9.35 17.22
C ASP A 411 26.31 -9.32 16.36
N PHE A 412 25.15 -9.52 16.99
CA PHE A 412 23.85 -9.35 16.34
C PHE A 412 23.65 -7.92 15.81
N ILE A 413 24.02 -6.90 16.58
CA ILE A 413 23.93 -5.48 16.19
C ILE A 413 24.90 -5.17 15.03
N GLU A 414 26.08 -5.78 15.02
CA GLU A 414 26.99 -5.72 13.87
C GLU A 414 26.35 -6.36 12.63
N GLY A 415 25.68 -7.50 12.76
CA GLY A 415 24.90 -8.13 11.70
C GLY A 415 23.81 -7.22 11.12
N LEU A 416 23.04 -6.52 11.97
CA LEU A 416 22.07 -5.52 11.53
C LEU A 416 22.73 -4.38 10.74
N THR A 417 23.89 -3.93 11.21
CA THR A 417 24.68 -2.86 10.57
C THR A 417 25.25 -3.31 9.23
N MET A 418 25.69 -4.56 9.13
CA MET A 418 26.14 -5.18 7.89
C MET A 418 25.00 -5.24 6.87
N LEU A 419 23.83 -5.77 7.24
CA LEU A 419 22.66 -5.84 6.35
C LEU A 419 22.18 -4.44 5.92
N SER A 420 22.18 -3.47 6.84
CA SER A 420 21.82 -2.09 6.48
C SER A 420 22.83 -1.45 5.54
N SER A 421 24.11 -1.82 5.62
CA SER A 421 25.17 -1.33 4.74
C SER A 421 25.18 -2.01 3.38
N MET A 422 24.83 -3.31 3.31
CA MET A 422 24.75 -4.07 2.04
C MET A 422 23.75 -3.47 1.05
N ARG A 423 22.67 -2.86 1.55
CA ARG A 423 21.67 -2.15 0.72
C ARG A 423 21.99 -0.67 0.50
N LEU A 424 23.18 -0.22 0.88
CA LEU A 424 23.66 1.16 0.91
C LEU A 424 22.94 2.05 1.91
N CYS A 425 21.67 2.39 1.69
CA CYS A 425 20.82 3.14 2.63
C CYS A 425 19.32 3.00 2.25
N ALA A 426 18.43 3.37 3.16
CA ALA A 426 17.01 3.55 2.83
C ALA A 426 16.80 4.76 1.90
N ASN A 427 15.64 4.84 1.24
CA ASN A 427 15.31 5.96 0.35
C ASN A 427 15.43 7.32 1.08
N VAL A 428 16.36 8.17 0.62
CA VAL A 428 16.77 9.39 1.33
C VAL A 428 15.69 10.48 1.36
N PRO A 429 14.92 10.76 0.28
CA PRO A 429 13.93 11.83 0.30
C PRO A 429 12.91 11.69 1.42
N SER A 430 12.42 10.47 1.67
CA SER A 430 11.39 10.24 2.71
C SER A 430 11.94 10.27 4.14
N GLN A 431 13.26 10.29 4.33
CA GLN A 431 13.85 10.47 5.66
C GLN A 431 13.67 11.91 6.16
N TYR A 432 13.63 12.89 5.25
CA TYR A 432 13.37 14.29 5.58
C TYR A 432 11.94 14.53 6.10
N ALA A 433 11.00 13.62 5.85
CA ALA A 433 9.66 13.67 6.45
C ALA A 433 9.66 13.41 7.96
N ILE A 434 10.67 12.70 8.49
CA ILE A 434 10.64 12.15 9.85
C ILE A 434 10.68 13.25 10.90
N GLN A 435 11.57 14.23 10.74
CA GLN A 435 11.72 15.30 11.74
C GLN A 435 10.41 16.10 11.89
N THR A 436 9.80 16.46 10.77
CA THR A 436 8.51 17.16 10.71
C THR A 436 7.38 16.34 11.28
N ALA A 437 7.36 15.03 11.00
CA ALA A 437 6.35 14.11 11.50
C ALA A 437 6.44 13.88 13.01
N MET A 438 7.65 13.80 13.56
CA MET A 438 7.87 13.62 15.01
C MET A 438 7.68 14.92 15.80
N GLY A 439 7.86 16.08 15.16
CA GLY A 439 7.60 17.40 15.73
C GLY A 439 6.20 17.94 15.37
N GLY A 440 5.90 19.14 15.84
CA GLY A 440 4.75 19.92 15.38
C GLY A 440 3.37 19.31 15.70
N TYR A 441 2.36 19.76 14.94
CA TYR A 441 0.96 19.39 15.14
C TYR A 441 0.67 17.96 14.68
N GLN A 442 0.01 17.17 15.53
CA GLN A 442 -0.23 15.75 15.29
C GLN A 442 -1.61 15.52 14.66
N SER A 443 -1.69 15.69 13.33
CA SER A 443 -2.96 15.67 12.58
C SER A 443 -3.79 14.38 12.67
N MET A 444 -3.20 13.24 13.06
CA MET A 444 -3.96 11.99 13.26
C MET A 444 -4.99 12.11 14.38
N GLN A 445 -4.73 12.92 15.41
CA GLN A 445 -5.63 13.12 16.55
C GLN A 445 -6.99 13.68 16.11
N ALA A 446 -7.00 14.58 15.12
CA ALA A 446 -8.24 15.12 14.56
C ALA A 446 -9.04 14.06 13.79
N LEU A 447 -8.39 13.03 13.23
CA LEU A 447 -9.06 11.95 12.51
C LEU A 447 -9.67 10.92 13.45
N THR A 448 -9.07 10.69 14.62
CA THR A 448 -9.52 9.70 15.61
C THR A 448 -10.32 10.28 16.78
N ALA A 449 -10.43 11.62 16.87
CA ALA A 449 -11.35 12.29 17.80
C ALA A 449 -12.82 11.95 17.49
N PRO A 450 -13.78 12.16 18.42
CA PRO A 450 -15.20 11.84 18.21
C PRO A 450 -15.86 12.45 16.96
N THR A 451 -15.39 13.63 16.54
CA THR A 451 -15.84 14.31 15.30
C THR A 451 -15.04 13.90 14.06
N GLY A 452 -13.98 13.13 14.26
CA GLY A 452 -13.03 12.69 13.26
C GLY A 452 -13.55 11.54 12.41
N ARG A 453 -13.10 11.52 11.14
CA ARG A 453 -13.55 10.56 10.15
C ARG A 453 -13.28 9.10 10.56
N LEU A 454 -12.09 8.79 11.06
CA LEU A 454 -11.73 7.41 11.44
C LEU A 454 -12.55 6.93 12.64
N TYR A 455 -12.86 7.81 13.59
CA TYR A 455 -13.71 7.49 14.73
C TYR A 455 -15.12 7.10 14.28
N GLN A 456 -15.72 7.90 13.40
CA GLN A 456 -17.05 7.63 12.84
C GLN A 456 -17.07 6.32 12.05
N GLN A 457 -16.06 6.09 11.20
CA GLN A 457 -15.96 4.86 10.41
C GLN A 457 -15.78 3.61 11.28
N ARG A 458 -14.98 3.69 12.36
CA ARG A 458 -14.86 2.62 13.36
C ARG A 458 -16.22 2.27 13.95
N ASN A 459 -16.97 3.28 14.39
CA ASN A 459 -18.27 3.07 15.03
C ASN A 459 -19.29 2.48 14.05
N ILE A 460 -19.34 2.98 12.82
CA ILE A 460 -20.19 2.41 11.75
C ILE A 460 -19.84 0.94 11.53
N ALA A 461 -18.56 0.60 11.39
CA ALA A 461 -18.16 -0.78 11.16
C ALA A 461 -18.60 -1.68 12.32
N ILE A 462 -18.36 -1.27 13.57
CA ILE A 462 -18.70 -2.08 14.74
C ILE A 462 -20.20 -2.23 14.95
N GLU A 463 -20.97 -1.16 14.78
CA GLU A 463 -22.43 -1.20 14.85
C GLU A 463 -22.99 -2.16 13.78
N ARG A 464 -22.55 -2.02 12.53
CA ARG A 464 -23.04 -2.83 11.41
C ARG A 464 -22.63 -4.29 11.51
N LEU A 465 -21.40 -4.57 11.92
CA LEU A 465 -20.91 -5.94 12.07
C LEU A 465 -21.65 -6.69 13.19
N ASN A 466 -21.84 -6.05 14.35
CA ASN A 466 -22.57 -6.66 15.48
C ASN A 466 -24.08 -6.74 15.26
N ALA A 467 -24.64 -6.05 14.27
CA ALA A 467 -26.05 -6.18 13.89
C ALA A 467 -26.34 -7.45 13.06
N ILE A 468 -25.32 -8.06 12.44
CA ILE A 468 -25.50 -9.28 11.63
C ILE A 468 -25.65 -10.48 12.56
N LYS A 469 -26.78 -11.20 12.45
CA LYS A 469 -27.03 -12.45 13.22
C LYS A 469 -25.86 -13.42 13.06
N GLY A 470 -25.29 -13.88 14.17
CA GLY A 470 -24.15 -14.80 14.20
C GLY A 470 -22.80 -14.16 13.94
N ILE A 471 -22.70 -12.82 13.97
CA ILE A 471 -21.43 -12.10 13.91
C ILE A 471 -21.25 -11.30 15.20
N SER A 472 -20.03 -11.36 15.75
CA SER A 472 -19.63 -10.52 16.89
C SER A 472 -18.26 -9.92 16.63
N CYS A 473 -18.01 -8.72 17.16
CA CYS A 473 -16.74 -8.04 17.00
C CYS A 473 -16.42 -7.16 18.20
N THR A 474 -15.24 -7.35 18.77
CA THR A 474 -14.67 -6.48 19.81
C THR A 474 -14.43 -5.07 19.26
N MET A 475 -14.55 -4.05 20.12
CA MET A 475 -14.34 -2.66 19.75
C MET A 475 -12.83 -2.34 19.59
N PRO A 476 -12.35 -1.90 18.41
CA PRO A 476 -10.96 -1.52 18.20
C PRO A 476 -10.59 -0.28 19.03
N GLN A 477 -9.52 -0.38 19.80
CA GLN A 477 -8.95 0.71 20.59
C GLN A 477 -7.87 1.48 19.82
N GLY A 478 -7.33 0.89 18.76
CA GLY A 478 -6.41 1.53 17.83
C GLY A 478 -6.40 0.91 16.44
N ALA A 479 -5.42 1.31 15.63
CA ALA A 479 -5.28 0.91 14.23
C ALA A 479 -6.52 1.27 13.39
N PHE A 480 -6.85 0.51 12.34
CA PHE A 480 -8.04 0.73 11.51
C PHE A 480 -8.63 -0.58 10.96
N TYR A 481 -8.68 -1.57 11.84
CA TYR A 481 -9.12 -2.93 11.54
C TYR A 481 -10.16 -3.41 12.55
N CYS A 482 -11.11 -4.19 12.07
CA CYS A 482 -11.95 -5.06 12.88
C CYS A 482 -11.59 -6.51 12.56
N PHE A 483 -11.73 -7.41 13.55
CA PHE A 483 -11.55 -8.84 13.38
C PHE A 483 -12.78 -9.59 13.87
N PRO A 484 -13.89 -9.60 13.11
CA PRO A 484 -15.15 -10.18 13.56
C PRO A 484 -15.08 -11.69 13.57
N LYS A 485 -15.80 -12.26 14.54
CA LYS A 485 -16.06 -13.69 14.68
C LYS A 485 -17.36 -14.08 14.00
N ILE A 486 -17.35 -15.25 13.39
CA ILE A 486 -18.48 -15.93 12.80
C ILE A 486 -18.91 -17.09 13.70
N ASP A 487 -20.17 -17.09 14.10
CA ASP A 487 -20.79 -18.21 14.80
C ASP A 487 -20.93 -19.40 13.83
N ARG A 488 -20.16 -20.47 14.09
CA ARG A 488 -20.12 -21.66 13.24
C ARG A 488 -21.34 -22.56 13.38
N ASP A 489 -22.15 -22.39 14.42
CA ASP A 489 -23.43 -23.10 14.53
C ASP A 489 -24.48 -22.48 13.59
N ILE A 490 -24.35 -21.18 13.30
CA ILE A 490 -25.21 -20.47 12.33
C ILE A 490 -24.63 -20.56 10.92
N TYR A 491 -23.31 -20.46 10.78
CA TYR A 491 -22.59 -20.53 9.51
C TYR A 491 -21.55 -21.66 9.59
N PRO A 492 -21.90 -22.90 9.19
CA PRO A 492 -21.01 -24.06 9.29
C PRO A 492 -19.87 -23.99 8.26
N ILE A 493 -18.96 -23.03 8.45
CA ILE A 493 -17.82 -22.76 7.58
C ILE A 493 -16.72 -23.77 7.89
N GLU A 494 -16.26 -24.47 6.85
CA GLU A 494 -15.10 -25.37 6.91
C GLU A 494 -13.83 -24.69 6.39
N ASP A 495 -13.96 -23.86 5.34
CA ASP A 495 -12.88 -23.10 4.71
C ASP A 495 -13.28 -21.62 4.63
N ASP A 496 -12.64 -20.79 5.45
CA ASP A 496 -12.89 -19.36 5.53
C ASP A 496 -12.33 -18.59 4.32
N MET A 497 -11.30 -19.11 3.64
CA MET A 497 -10.81 -18.55 2.37
C MET A 497 -11.85 -18.77 1.26
N GLN A 498 -12.44 -19.97 1.17
CA GLN A 498 -13.52 -20.23 0.23
C GLN A 498 -14.73 -19.34 0.54
N PHE A 499 -15.11 -19.22 1.81
CA PHE A 499 -16.23 -18.37 2.22
C PHE A 499 -16.01 -16.89 1.83
N MET A 500 -14.80 -16.35 2.04
CA MET A 500 -14.43 -15.00 1.60
C MET A 500 -14.34 -14.87 0.06
N MET A 501 -13.99 -15.95 -0.65
CA MET A 501 -14.02 -15.97 -2.12
C MET A 501 -15.45 -15.88 -2.65
N GLU A 502 -16.39 -16.56 -2.01
CA GLU A 502 -17.81 -16.47 -2.35
C GLU A 502 -18.36 -15.07 -2.12
N LEU A 503 -18.03 -14.42 -0.99
CA LEU A 503 -18.34 -13.01 -0.74
C LEU A 503 -17.81 -12.12 -1.87
N LEU A 504 -16.54 -12.30 -2.27
CA LEU A 504 -15.96 -11.54 -3.36
C LEU A 504 -16.70 -11.74 -4.68
N LEU A 505 -16.98 -12.98 -5.06
CA LEU A 505 -17.64 -13.31 -6.34
C LEU A 505 -19.09 -12.84 -6.38
N GLN A 506 -19.84 -13.00 -5.29
CA GLN A 506 -21.25 -12.65 -5.20
C GLN A 506 -21.45 -11.15 -5.00
N GLU A 507 -20.73 -10.56 -4.04
CA GLU A 507 -20.98 -9.20 -3.57
C GLU A 507 -19.93 -8.17 -4.00
N LYS A 508 -18.83 -8.61 -4.61
CA LYS A 508 -17.77 -7.71 -5.12
C LYS A 508 -17.16 -6.91 -3.96
N VAL A 509 -17.12 -7.52 -2.78
CA VAL A 509 -16.47 -6.99 -1.58
C VAL A 509 -15.28 -7.89 -1.26
N LEU A 510 -14.09 -7.29 -1.16
CA LEU A 510 -12.85 -8.01 -0.90
C LEU A 510 -12.45 -7.83 0.58
N MET A 511 -12.48 -8.91 1.34
CA MET A 511 -11.99 -9.02 2.73
C MET A 511 -10.88 -10.09 2.81
N VAL A 512 -10.31 -10.30 3.98
CA VAL A 512 -9.30 -11.35 4.22
C VAL A 512 -9.81 -12.29 5.29
N GLN A 513 -9.73 -13.59 5.06
CA GLN A 513 -10.13 -14.63 6.00
C GLN A 513 -9.21 -14.67 7.25
N GLY A 514 -9.71 -15.20 8.36
CA GLY A 514 -9.01 -15.26 9.65
C GLY A 514 -7.76 -16.14 9.61
N THR A 515 -7.83 -17.29 8.94
CA THR A 515 -6.67 -18.19 8.76
C THR A 515 -5.51 -17.53 8.02
N GLY A 516 -5.77 -16.50 7.21
CA GLY A 516 -4.77 -15.65 6.57
C GLY A 516 -3.94 -14.80 7.54
N PHE A 517 -4.32 -14.76 8.83
CA PHE A 517 -3.61 -14.15 9.96
C PHE A 517 -3.11 -15.20 10.95
N ASN A 518 -2.91 -16.45 10.49
CA ASN A 518 -2.53 -17.60 11.30
C ASN A 518 -3.49 -17.89 12.46
N TRP A 519 -4.74 -17.42 12.38
CA TRP A 519 -5.78 -17.82 13.32
C TRP A 519 -6.13 -19.30 13.12
N HIS A 520 -6.31 -20.04 14.21
CA HIS A 520 -6.38 -21.50 14.19
C HIS A 520 -7.74 -22.08 13.77
N ALA A 521 -8.78 -21.24 13.69
CA ALA A 521 -10.13 -21.67 13.33
C ALA A 521 -10.66 -20.88 12.13
N PRO A 522 -11.50 -21.47 11.27
CA PRO A 522 -12.11 -20.78 10.12
C PRO A 522 -13.36 -19.99 10.55
N ASP A 523 -13.26 -19.22 11.63
CA ASP A 523 -14.37 -18.51 12.27
C ASP A 523 -14.14 -17.00 12.37
N HIS A 524 -13.16 -16.45 11.66
CA HIS A 524 -12.88 -15.00 11.68
C HIS A 524 -12.60 -14.46 10.28
N PHE A 525 -12.66 -13.14 10.15
CA PHE A 525 -12.17 -12.41 8.98
C PHE A 525 -11.72 -11.01 9.40
N ARG A 526 -10.95 -10.30 8.55
CA ARG A 526 -10.53 -8.93 8.82
C ARG A 526 -11.26 -7.94 7.91
N VAL A 527 -11.76 -6.87 8.52
CA VAL A 527 -12.37 -5.72 7.84
C VAL A 527 -11.52 -4.48 8.06
N VAL A 528 -11.23 -3.73 6.99
CA VAL A 528 -10.62 -2.40 7.06
C VAL A 528 -11.72 -1.34 6.99
N PHE A 529 -11.80 -0.45 7.97
CA PHE A 529 -12.81 0.63 8.02
C PHE A 529 -12.27 2.00 7.54
N LEU A 530 -11.28 1.99 6.66
CA LEU A 530 -10.80 3.20 5.97
C LEU A 530 -11.77 3.81 4.93
N PRO A 531 -12.63 3.07 4.20
CA PRO A 531 -13.53 3.67 3.19
C PRO A 531 -14.43 4.73 3.80
N ASN A 532 -14.73 5.80 3.04
CA ASN A 532 -15.67 6.85 3.48
C ASN A 532 -17.01 6.23 3.95
N ALA A 533 -17.78 6.98 4.73
CA ALA A 533 -19.00 6.46 5.34
C ALA A 533 -19.95 5.82 4.32
N SER A 534 -20.17 6.44 3.15
CA SER A 534 -21.03 5.88 2.10
C SER A 534 -20.53 4.55 1.54
N ASP A 535 -19.24 4.44 1.21
CA ASP A 535 -18.65 3.19 0.69
C ASP A 535 -18.63 2.10 1.78
N LEU A 536 -18.46 2.49 3.04
CA LEU A 536 -18.50 1.57 4.18
C LEU A 536 -19.92 1.06 4.44
N HIS A 537 -20.95 1.93 4.42
CA HIS A 537 -22.35 1.50 4.53
C HIS A 537 -22.72 0.54 3.39
N GLU A 538 -22.38 0.88 2.14
CA GLU A 538 -22.61 -0.01 1.00
C GLU A 538 -21.92 -1.37 1.18
N ALA A 539 -20.67 -1.39 1.66
CA ALA A 539 -19.97 -2.65 1.90
C ALA A 539 -20.64 -3.48 3.00
N MET A 540 -21.13 -2.84 4.06
CA MET A 540 -21.84 -3.51 5.14
C MET A 540 -23.23 -4.02 4.69
N ASP A 541 -23.96 -3.28 3.86
CA ASP A 541 -25.24 -3.72 3.28
C ASP A 541 -25.07 -4.99 2.44
N ARG A 542 -24.00 -5.04 1.65
CA ARG A 542 -23.63 -6.22 0.86
C ARG A 542 -23.23 -7.40 1.73
N LEU A 543 -22.46 -7.14 2.78
CA LEU A 543 -22.06 -8.16 3.75
C LEU A 543 -23.29 -8.77 4.44
N GLU A 544 -24.19 -7.93 4.92
CA GLU A 544 -25.44 -8.33 5.57
C GLU A 544 -26.31 -9.19 4.63
N ARG A 545 -26.45 -8.78 3.36
CA ARG A 545 -27.15 -9.58 2.33
C ARG A 545 -26.48 -10.93 2.09
N PHE A 546 -25.15 -10.98 2.02
CA PHE A 546 -24.42 -12.23 1.85
C PHE A 546 -24.65 -13.18 3.02
N PHE A 547 -24.49 -12.71 4.25
CA PHE A 547 -24.74 -13.52 5.45
C PHE A 547 -26.21 -13.96 5.54
N ALA A 548 -27.18 -13.11 5.20
CA ALA A 548 -28.58 -13.52 5.13
C ALA A 548 -28.82 -14.63 4.10
N THR A 549 -28.25 -14.51 2.90
CA THR A 549 -28.32 -15.54 1.86
C THR A 549 -27.69 -16.85 2.36
N LYS A 550 -26.55 -16.77 3.04
CA LYS A 550 -25.87 -17.94 3.60
C LYS A 550 -26.68 -18.65 4.68
N ARG A 551 -27.36 -17.92 5.57
CA ARG A 551 -28.27 -18.56 6.54
C ARG A 551 -29.40 -19.32 5.87
N GLN A 552 -29.97 -18.79 4.79
CA GLN A 552 -31.00 -19.48 4.03
C GLN A 552 -30.46 -20.75 3.35
N GLU A 553 -29.26 -20.67 2.76
CA GLU A 553 -28.58 -21.84 2.17
C GLU A 553 -28.27 -22.92 3.21
N TYR A 554 -27.92 -22.54 4.44
CA TYR A 554 -27.62 -23.46 5.53
C TYR A 554 -28.84 -23.88 6.37
N GLY A 555 -30.00 -23.24 6.18
CA GLY A 555 -31.21 -23.51 6.97
C GLY A 555 -31.14 -23.02 8.42
N THR A 556 -30.40 -21.94 8.69
CA THR A 556 -30.15 -21.38 10.04
C THR A 556 -30.78 -20.01 10.27
N ASP A 557 -31.73 -19.62 9.41
CA ASP A 557 -32.37 -18.30 9.41
C ASP A 557 -33.19 -17.99 10.67
#